data_AF-A0A954B737-F1
#
_entry.id   AF-A0A954B737-F1
#
_cell.length_a   1.000
_cell.length_b   1.000
_cell.length_c   1.000
_cell.angle_alpha   90.00
_cell.angle_beta   90.00
_cell.angle_gamma   90.00
#
_symmetry.space_group_name_H-M   'P 1'
#
loop_
_entity.id
_entity.type
_entity.pdbx_description
1 polymer ?
#
loop_
_entity_poly.entity_id
_entity_poly.type
_entity_poly.pdbx_seq_one_letter_code
_entity_poly.pdbx_strand_id
1 'polypeptide(L)'
;MNNDAQTGWVTSLPGGPHAADEAEVRPADHPDVAAGRTGVLIVNLGTPEAPTPGAVRAYLAEFLSDTRVVDYPRAIWLPILYGIILNVRPAKSARAYAKIWTAEGSPLRRYAVAAAEKLAARYGERL
;
A
#
# COMPACT_ATOMS: atom_id res chain seq x y z
N MET A 1 -10.85 -41.14 16.39
CA MET A 1 -11.52 -40.20 17.31
C MET A 1 -10.44 -39.51 18.15
N ASN A 2 -10.29 -38.19 18.20
CA ASN A 2 -11.09 -37.09 17.67
C ASN A 2 -10.19 -35.88 17.36
N ASN A 3 -10.59 -35.20 16.29
CA ASN A 3 -10.34 -33.80 15.97
C ASN A 3 -10.88 -32.90 17.09
N ASP A 4 -10.20 -31.79 17.40
CA ASP A 4 -10.75 -30.48 17.82
C ASP A 4 -9.73 -29.65 18.61
N ALA A 5 -9.01 -28.76 17.92
CA ALA A 5 -8.37 -27.58 18.50
C ALA A 5 -8.08 -26.54 17.40
N GLN A 6 -9.13 -26.06 16.74
CA GLN A 6 -9.09 -24.72 16.14
C GLN A 6 -9.62 -23.70 17.16
N THR A 7 -9.36 -22.43 16.87
CA THR A 7 -9.98 -21.20 17.43
C THR A 7 -9.53 -20.70 18.80
N GLY A 8 -8.51 -19.84 18.81
CA GLY A 8 -8.11 -19.03 19.97
C GLY A 8 -7.75 -17.58 19.66
N TRP A 9 -8.10 -17.04 18.48
CA TRP A 9 -7.69 -15.68 18.07
C TRP A 9 -8.85 -14.78 17.64
N VAL A 10 -9.96 -14.76 18.38
CA VAL A 10 -10.97 -13.67 18.38
C VAL A 10 -11.67 -13.83 19.74
N THR A 11 -11.56 -12.99 20.77
CA THR A 11 -11.88 -11.56 20.87
C THR A 11 -11.53 -11.13 22.31
N SER A 12 -10.89 -9.98 22.51
CA SER A 12 -11.38 -9.02 23.51
C SER A 12 -10.83 -7.63 23.19
N LEU A 13 -11.73 -6.71 22.88
CA LEU A 13 -11.51 -5.28 23.06
C LEU A 13 -12.53 -4.82 24.10
N PRO A 14 -12.12 -4.58 25.34
CA PRO A 14 -12.77 -3.60 26.18
C PRO A 14 -11.91 -2.32 26.20
N GLY A 15 -12.59 -1.17 26.18
CA GLY A 15 -11.97 0.12 25.91
C GLY A 15 -10.77 0.48 26.80
N GLY A 16 -9.76 1.05 26.16
CA GLY A 16 -8.79 1.93 26.80
C GLY A 16 -8.56 3.15 25.89
N PRO A 17 -8.50 4.38 26.41
CA PRO A 17 -7.61 5.34 25.77
C PRO A 17 -6.21 4.72 25.87
N HIS A 18 -5.32 4.88 24.89
CA HIS A 18 -3.93 4.41 24.96
C HIS A 18 -3.38 4.60 26.39
N ALA A 19 -3.39 3.52 27.17
CA ALA A 19 -2.98 3.52 28.56
C ALA A 19 -1.45 3.47 28.52
N ALA A 20 -0.86 4.63 28.31
CA ALA A 20 0.33 5.17 28.95
C ALA A 20 1.59 4.29 29.14
N ASP A 21 1.72 3.08 28.58
CA ASP A 21 2.74 2.14 29.06
C ASP A 21 3.42 1.26 28.00
N GLU A 22 3.42 1.68 26.74
CA GLU A 22 4.46 1.24 25.80
C GLU A 22 5.35 2.44 25.56
N ALA A 23 6.58 2.40 26.10
CA ALA A 23 7.59 3.43 25.93
C ALA A 23 7.62 3.88 24.46
N GLU A 24 7.08 5.07 24.23
CA GLU A 24 6.77 5.54 22.89
C GLU A 24 8.09 5.80 22.18
N VAL A 25 8.52 4.85 21.34
CA VAL A 25 9.72 5.00 20.51
C VAL A 25 9.40 6.03 19.43
N ARG A 26 9.42 7.30 19.82
CA ARG A 26 9.36 8.43 18.92
C ARG A 26 10.78 8.71 18.43
N PRO A 27 10.99 8.92 17.12
CA PRO A 27 12.23 9.48 16.62
C PRO A 27 12.58 10.77 17.36
N ALA A 28 13.87 11.06 17.53
CA ALA A 28 14.35 12.24 18.25
C ALA A 28 13.86 13.57 17.65
N ASP A 29 13.46 13.55 16.38
CA ASP A 29 12.93 14.66 15.59
C ASP A 29 11.39 14.65 15.46
N HIS A 30 10.69 13.83 16.25
CA HIS A 30 9.22 13.81 16.22
C HIS A 30 8.66 15.12 16.81
N PRO A 31 7.87 15.90 16.05
CA PRO A 31 7.31 17.15 16.55
C PRO A 31 6.30 16.89 17.67
N ASP A 32 6.17 17.84 18.59
CA ASP A 32 5.10 17.81 19.58
C ASP A 32 3.76 18.03 18.87
N VAL A 33 3.02 16.94 18.66
CA VAL A 33 1.67 16.97 18.09
C VAL A 33 0.65 16.98 19.22
N ALA A 34 -0.35 17.86 19.11
CA ALA A 34 -1.46 17.89 20.05
C ALA A 34 -2.21 16.55 19.98
N ALA A 35 -2.05 15.72 21.01
CA ALA A 35 -2.78 14.47 21.14
C ALA A 35 -4.27 14.79 21.28
N GLY A 36 -5.06 14.39 20.28
CA GLY A 36 -6.50 14.68 20.27
C GLY A 36 -7.25 14.18 19.05
N ARG A 37 -6.54 13.90 17.94
CA ARG A 37 -7.12 13.20 16.78
C ARG A 37 -6.19 12.12 16.22
N THR A 38 -6.73 10.94 15.95
CA THR A 38 -5.99 9.83 15.33
C THR A 38 -6.15 9.88 13.81
N GLY A 39 -5.05 10.10 13.10
CA GLY A 39 -5.00 9.97 11.65
C GLY A 39 -4.79 8.53 11.22
N VAL A 40 -5.60 8.02 10.30
CA VAL A 40 -5.41 6.71 9.68
C VAL A 40 -4.90 6.89 8.26
N LEU A 41 -3.69 6.41 7.97
CA LEU A 41 -3.09 6.45 6.64
C LEU A 41 -3.12 5.06 6.00
N ILE A 42 -3.85 4.92 4.89
CA ILE A 42 -3.86 3.70 4.08
C ILE A 42 -2.82 3.86 2.97
N VAL A 43 -1.75 3.06 3.03
CA VAL A 43 -0.67 3.06 2.04
C VAL A 43 -0.65 1.77 1.23
N ASN A 44 -0.27 1.90 -0.03
CA ASN A 44 -0.06 0.78 -0.94
C ASN A 44 0.92 1.22 -2.04
N LEU A 45 1.49 0.27 -2.78
CA LEU A 45 2.38 0.50 -3.93
C LEU A 45 1.70 1.23 -5.09
N GLY A 46 0.36 1.22 -5.11
CA GLY A 46 -0.43 1.86 -6.14
C GLY A 46 -0.61 0.98 -7.37
N THR A 47 -0.99 1.62 -8.47
CA THR A 47 -1.40 1.00 -9.72
C THR A 47 -1.12 2.00 -10.84
N PRO A 48 -0.85 1.56 -12.08
CA PRO A 48 -0.77 2.48 -13.20
C PRO A 48 -2.08 3.27 -13.35
N GLU A 49 -1.99 4.48 -13.90
CA GLU A 49 -3.15 5.37 -14.14
C GLU A 49 -4.14 4.76 -15.14
N ALA A 50 -3.65 4.01 -16.12
CA ALA A 50 -4.44 3.35 -17.14
C ALA A 50 -3.81 1.98 -17.53
N PRO A 51 -4.59 1.05 -18.11
CA PRO A 51 -4.09 -0.25 -18.55
C PRO A 51 -3.42 -0.14 -19.94
N THR A 52 -2.73 0.97 -20.21
CA THR A 52 -2.04 1.23 -21.48
C THR A 52 -0.53 1.05 -21.31
N PRO A 53 0.20 0.68 -22.38
CA PRO A 53 1.65 0.50 -22.30
C PRO A 53 2.38 1.75 -21.77
N GLY A 54 1.93 2.96 -22.13
CA GLY A 54 2.53 4.22 -21.67
C GLY A 54 2.38 4.43 -20.17
N ALA A 55 1.17 4.30 -19.63
CA ALA A 55 0.91 4.45 -18.20
C ALA A 55 1.60 3.37 -17.37
N VAL A 56 1.63 2.13 -17.87
CA VAL A 56 2.37 1.03 -17.23
C VAL A 56 3.87 1.28 -17.26
N ARG A 57 4.42 1.85 -18.34
CA ARG A 57 5.84 2.20 -18.43
C ARG A 57 6.21 3.26 -17.40
N ALA A 58 5.40 4.31 -17.25
CA ALA A 58 5.63 5.36 -16.25
C ALA A 58 5.64 4.78 -14.84
N TYR A 59 4.61 3.99 -14.49
CA TYR A 59 4.52 3.31 -13.20
C TYR A 59 5.72 2.38 -12.93
N LEU A 60 6.12 1.55 -13.90
CA LEU A 60 7.27 0.66 -13.74
C LEU A 60 8.59 1.42 -13.61
N ALA A 61 8.74 2.57 -14.27
CA ALA A 61 9.93 3.40 -14.16
C ALA A 61 10.09 3.93 -12.73
N GLU A 62 9.02 4.47 -12.16
CA GLU A 62 9.02 4.94 -10.77
C GLU A 62 9.29 3.79 -9.80
N PHE A 63 8.48 2.72 -9.88
CA PHE A 63 8.54 1.60 -8.95
C PHE A 63 9.89 0.87 -8.97
N LEU A 64 10.45 0.60 -10.16
CA LEU A 64 11.71 -0.13 -10.28
C LEU A 64 12.94 0.77 -10.15
N SER A 65 12.79 2.10 -10.13
CA SER A 65 13.91 3.02 -9.85
C SER A 65 14.23 3.15 -8.36
N ASP A 66 13.30 2.76 -7.49
CA ASP A 66 13.44 2.85 -6.03
C ASP A 66 14.43 1.80 -5.50
N THR A 67 15.45 2.26 -4.78
CA THR A 67 16.47 1.40 -4.16
C THR A 67 15.92 0.50 -3.06
N ARG A 68 14.74 0.81 -2.51
CA ARG A 68 14.03 -0.02 -1.54
C ARG A 68 13.32 -1.21 -2.19
N VAL A 69 13.05 -1.13 -3.49
CA VAL A 69 12.42 -2.19 -4.27
C VAL A 69 13.47 -3.07 -4.94
N VAL A 70 14.57 -2.47 -5.40
CA VAL A 70 15.65 -3.17 -6.11
C VAL A 70 17.00 -2.90 -5.45
N ASP A 71 17.59 -3.97 -4.90
CA ASP A 71 18.89 -3.94 -4.22
C ASP A 71 20.05 -4.24 -5.18
N TYR A 72 20.26 -3.36 -6.17
CA TYR A 72 21.40 -3.42 -7.09
C TYR A 72 22.08 -2.04 -7.21
N PRO A 73 23.40 -1.97 -7.49
CA PRO A 73 24.07 -0.70 -7.74
C PRO A 73 23.39 0.10 -8.85
N ARG A 74 22.99 1.35 -8.55
CA ARG A 74 22.19 2.20 -9.47
C ARG A 74 22.81 2.35 -10.85
N ALA A 75 24.15 2.44 -10.92
CA ALA A 75 24.88 2.60 -12.17
C ALA A 75 24.68 1.43 -13.14
N ILE A 76 24.46 0.22 -12.63
CA ILE A 76 24.24 -0.97 -13.45
C ILE A 76 22.74 -1.16 -13.71
N TRP A 77 21.92 -0.92 -12.68
CA TRP A 77 20.48 -1.18 -12.76
C TRP A 77 19.74 -0.21 -13.70
N LEU A 78 20.03 1.09 -13.64
CA LEU A 78 19.29 2.07 -14.45
C LEU A 78 19.44 1.85 -15.96
N PRO A 79 20.63 1.53 -16.52
CA PRO A 79 20.76 1.13 -17.93
C PRO A 79 19.92 -0.09 -18.29
N ILE A 80 19.84 -1.10 -17.42
CA ILE A 80 19.02 -2.30 -17.65
C ILE A 80 17.52 -1.95 -17.62
N LEU A 81 17.12 -1.11 -16.64
CA LEU A 81 15.75 -0.65 -16.49
C LEU A 81 15.28 0.11 -17.74
N TYR A 82 15.99 1.17 -18.12
CA TYR A 82 15.59 2.03 -19.24
C TYR A 82 15.91 1.44 -20.62
N GLY A 83 16.90 0.53 -20.71
CA GLY A 83 17.30 -0.12 -21.95
C GLY A 83 16.45 -1.35 -22.31
N ILE A 84 16.23 -2.26 -21.35
CA ILE A 84 15.58 -3.55 -21.63
C ILE A 84 14.17 -3.58 -21.03
N ILE A 85 14.04 -3.34 -19.73
CA ILE A 85 12.80 -3.61 -19.00
C ILE A 85 11.67 -2.70 -19.48
N LEU A 86 11.90 -1.38 -19.53
CA LEU A 86 10.89 -0.40 -19.90
C LEU A 86 10.54 -0.40 -21.41
N ASN A 87 11.31 -1.11 -22.23
CA ASN A 87 11.03 -1.24 -23.66
C ASN A 87 10.26 -2.52 -23.99
N VAL A 88 10.52 -3.62 -23.27
CA VAL A 88 9.92 -4.94 -23.58
C VAL A 88 8.69 -5.24 -22.72
N ARG A 89 8.75 -4.93 -21.42
CA ARG A 89 7.78 -5.41 -20.43
C ARG A 89 6.43 -4.68 -20.42
N PRO A 90 6.32 -3.35 -20.69
CA PRO A 90 5.06 -2.63 -20.49
C PRO A 90 3.90 -3.17 -21.32
N ALA A 91 4.13 -3.61 -22.56
CA ALA A 91 3.07 -4.15 -23.42
C ALA A 91 2.45 -5.43 -22.84
N LYS A 92 3.27 -6.33 -22.29
CA LYS A 92 2.78 -7.56 -21.66
C LYS A 92 2.03 -7.25 -20.36
N SER A 93 2.56 -6.36 -19.53
CA SER A 93 1.94 -5.95 -18.28
C SER A 93 0.63 -5.19 -18.50
N ALA A 94 0.57 -4.28 -19.48
CA ALA A 94 -0.66 -3.57 -19.85
C ALA A 94 -1.79 -4.52 -20.21
N ARG A 95 -1.52 -5.57 -20.98
CA ARG A 95 -2.52 -6.62 -21.26
C ARG A 95 -3.00 -7.33 -20.00
N ALA A 96 -2.14 -7.54 -19.00
CA ALA A 96 -2.54 -8.15 -17.74
C ALA A 96 -3.43 -7.20 -16.92
N TYR A 97 -3.08 -5.91 -16.83
CA TYR A 97 -3.92 -4.90 -16.19
C TYR A 97 -5.27 -4.75 -16.91
N ALA A 98 -5.28 -4.76 -18.24
CA ALA A 98 -6.50 -4.66 -19.04
C ALA A 98 -7.50 -5.79 -18.75
N LYS A 99 -7.02 -7.01 -18.44
CA LYS A 99 -7.90 -8.15 -18.12
C LYS A 99 -8.74 -7.95 -16.87
N ILE A 100 -8.25 -7.14 -15.93
CA ILE A 100 -8.91 -6.91 -14.63
C ILE A 100 -9.40 -5.47 -14.50
N TRP A 101 -9.32 -4.66 -15.57
CA TRP A 101 -9.69 -3.27 -15.54
C TRP A 101 -11.21 -3.11 -15.56
N THR A 102 -11.75 -2.23 -14.73
CA THR A 102 -13.20 -1.97 -14.66
C THR A 102 -13.51 -0.53 -15.09
N ALA A 103 -14.80 -0.20 -15.20
CA ALA A 103 -15.23 1.18 -15.44
C ALA A 103 -14.83 2.14 -14.31
N GLU A 104 -14.65 1.62 -13.09
CA GLU A 104 -14.16 2.36 -11.92
C GLU A 104 -12.62 2.46 -11.87
N GLY A 105 -11.93 1.89 -12.85
CA GLY A 105 -10.47 1.88 -12.96
C GLY A 105 -9.82 0.62 -12.38
N SER A 106 -8.68 0.78 -11.72
CA SER A 106 -7.97 -0.32 -11.09
C SER A 106 -8.73 -0.83 -9.85
N PRO A 107 -9.02 -2.14 -9.75
CA PRO A 107 -9.68 -2.73 -8.59
C PRO A 107 -8.99 -2.38 -7.27
N LEU A 108 -7.65 -2.36 -7.28
CA LEU A 108 -6.85 -2.05 -6.10
C LEU A 108 -7.12 -0.65 -5.56
N ARG A 109 -7.17 0.35 -6.47
CA ARG A 109 -7.49 1.74 -6.11
C ARG A 109 -8.93 1.85 -5.61
N ARG A 110 -9.88 1.20 -6.29
CA ARG A 110 -11.29 1.19 -5.86
C ARG A 110 -11.44 0.62 -4.45
N TYR A 111 -10.88 -0.55 -4.17
CA TYR A 111 -11.02 -1.17 -2.85
C TYR A 111 -10.29 -0.39 -1.76
N ALA A 112 -9.14 0.24 -2.07
CA ALA A 112 -8.45 1.12 -1.12
C ALA A 112 -9.31 2.33 -0.74
N VAL A 113 -9.95 2.99 -1.70
CA VAL A 113 -10.91 4.08 -1.45
C VAL A 113 -12.10 3.57 -0.64
N ALA A 114 -12.64 2.40 -0.99
CA ALA A 114 -13.75 1.77 -0.24
C ALA A 114 -13.40 1.54 1.23
N ALA A 115 -12.18 1.05 1.48
CA ALA A 115 -11.69 0.78 2.81
C ALA A 115 -11.53 2.08 3.61
N ALA A 116 -10.98 3.13 2.99
CA ALA A 116 -10.86 4.45 3.60
C ALA A 116 -12.23 5.02 3.99
N GLU A 117 -13.20 4.99 3.08
CA GLU A 117 -14.58 5.46 3.32
C GLU A 117 -15.24 4.70 4.48
N LYS A 118 -15.10 3.36 4.52
CA LYS A 118 -15.67 2.54 5.58
C LYS A 118 -15.01 2.78 6.94
N LEU A 119 -13.70 2.99 6.97
CA LEU A 119 -12.97 3.34 8.19
C LEU A 119 -13.41 4.72 8.69
N ALA A 120 -13.49 5.71 7.81
CA ALA A 120 -13.97 7.05 8.15
C ALA A 120 -15.41 7.01 8.67
N ALA A 121 -16.31 6.28 8.03
CA ALA A 121 -17.70 6.16 8.50
C ALA A 121 -17.81 5.47 9.87
N ARG A 122 -16.95 4.50 10.17
CA ARG A 122 -16.99 3.73 11.42
C ARG A 122 -16.29 4.42 12.59
N TYR A 123 -15.27 5.21 12.31
CA TYR A 123 -14.34 5.73 13.32
C TYR A 123 -14.15 7.24 13.28
N GLY A 124 -14.71 7.96 12.30
CA GLY A 124 -14.48 9.39 12.10
C GLY A 124 -14.97 10.31 13.22
N GLU A 125 -15.90 9.86 14.07
CA GLU A 125 -16.32 10.58 15.28
C GLU A 125 -15.64 10.05 16.56
N ARG A 126 -14.90 8.93 16.46
CA ARG A 126 -14.28 8.22 17.60
C ARG A 126 -12.77 8.38 17.67
N LEU A 127 -12.17 8.92 16.61
CA LEU A 127 -10.74 9.17 16.42
C LEU A 127 -10.50 10.66 16.29
#